data_AF-F6DNX3-F1
#
_entry.id   AF-F6DNX3-F1
#
_cell.length_a   1.000
_cell.length_b   1.000
_cell.length_c   1.000
_cell.angle_alpha   90.00
_cell.angle_beta   90.00
_cell.angle_gamma   90.00
#
_symmetry.space_group_name_H-M   'P 1'
#
loop_
_entity.id
_entity.type
_entity.pdbx_description
1 polymer ?
#
loop_
_entity_poly.entity_id
_entity_poly.type
_entity_poly.pdbx_seq_one_letter_code
_entity_poly.pdbx_strand_id
1 'polypeptide(L)'
;MKKLFIMILSLIFTLSICGMSLASQEDSILIQKSQITDLSNLWERASKGISDDDSIKVRNELDGANVDKFIVDKRSTTQLLKKVKKNDGIIESEYVTTYFTTIYEPKKAASSLSNILFRIADSRNWDERDSSMSARQIATYYYLKYSDGNLTWIKPQKIECKWDTSNLVAVSNGKYGAEWRGESNFSGAGWVSSSDYNNVPSITLGTLYTNTINTIPNSGYINCSTGGGYVAFVQQCKCTKGSSSWTFKSDAVWQDI
;
A
#
# COMPACT_ATOMS: atom_id res chain seq x y z
N MET A 1 17.13 57.89 -40.39
CA MET A 1 17.99 57.20 -39.39
C MET A 1 17.43 57.21 -37.97
N LYS A 2 16.96 58.35 -37.41
CA LYS A 2 16.38 58.40 -36.05
C LYS A 2 15.21 57.43 -35.78
N LYS A 3 14.33 57.21 -36.76
CA LYS A 3 13.18 56.27 -36.62
C LYS A 3 13.59 54.80 -36.53
N LEU A 4 14.66 54.40 -37.22
CA LEU A 4 15.18 53.02 -37.19
C LEU A 4 15.82 52.71 -35.83
N PHE A 5 16.53 53.69 -35.26
CA PHE A 5 17.16 53.58 -33.94
C PHE A 5 16.13 53.39 -32.82
N ILE A 6 15.02 54.15 -32.85
CA ILE A 6 13.93 54.03 -31.86
C ILE A 6 13.27 52.65 -31.94
N MET A 7 13.10 52.10 -33.15
CA MET A 7 12.46 50.80 -33.34
C MET A 7 13.32 49.66 -32.78
N ILE A 8 14.63 49.69 -33.03
CA ILE A 8 15.60 48.71 -32.50
C ILE A 8 15.67 48.81 -30.97
N LEU A 9 15.67 50.03 -30.41
CA LEU A 9 15.69 50.22 -28.96
C LEU A 9 14.42 49.67 -28.28
N SER A 10 13.25 49.79 -28.92
CA SER A 10 11.99 49.22 -28.41
C SER A 10 11.98 47.69 -28.45
N LEU A 11 12.59 47.09 -29.47
CA LEU A 11 12.69 45.64 -29.62
C LEU A 11 13.63 45.02 -28.59
N ILE A 12 14.74 45.71 -28.27
CA ILE A 12 15.67 45.29 -27.20
C ILE A 12 14.97 45.37 -25.83
N PHE A 13 14.12 46.37 -25.62
CA PHE A 13 13.37 46.53 -24.37
C PHE A 13 12.28 45.46 -24.19
N THR A 14 11.55 45.10 -25.25
CA THR A 14 10.58 43.99 -25.20
C THR A 14 11.24 42.63 -25.06
N LEU A 15 12.40 42.40 -25.68
CA LEU A 15 13.19 41.17 -25.49
C LEU A 15 13.76 41.05 -24.06
N SER A 16 14.07 42.16 -23.39
CA SER A 16 14.50 42.15 -21.97
C SER A 16 13.38 41.77 -21.00
N ILE A 17 12.12 42.12 -21.31
CA ILE A 17 10.97 41.78 -20.43
C ILE A 17 10.59 40.30 -20.60
N CYS A 18 10.78 39.71 -21.79
CA CYS A 18 10.58 38.28 -22.01
C CYS A 18 11.68 37.38 -21.40
N GLY A 19 12.78 37.98 -20.92
CA GLY A 19 13.92 37.29 -20.31
C GLY A 19 13.82 37.09 -18.79
N MET A 20 12.77 37.60 -18.13
CA MET A 20 12.45 37.20 -16.76
C MET A 20 11.98 35.75 -16.81
N SER A 21 12.96 34.88 -16.67
CA SER A 21 12.89 33.45 -16.53
C SER A 21 11.53 32.99 -16.00
N LEU A 22 10.90 32.10 -16.76
CA LEU A 22 10.37 30.87 -16.20
C LEU A 22 11.52 30.19 -15.44
N ALA A 23 11.88 30.71 -14.26
CA ALA A 23 12.52 29.92 -13.26
C ALA A 23 11.46 28.89 -12.94
N SER A 24 11.56 27.73 -13.59
CA SER A 24 10.82 26.54 -13.20
C SER A 24 11.10 26.40 -11.72
N GLN A 25 10.17 26.86 -10.90
CA GLN A 25 10.26 26.69 -9.47
C GLN A 25 10.46 25.18 -9.28
N GLU A 26 11.55 24.79 -8.64
CA GLU A 26 11.80 23.38 -8.44
C GLU A 26 10.94 22.92 -7.27
N ASP A 27 10.39 21.72 -7.38
CA ASP A 27 9.70 21.01 -6.31
C ASP A 27 10.51 21.11 -5.01
N SER A 28 9.93 21.69 -3.96
CA SER A 28 10.62 21.86 -2.68
C SER A 28 10.43 20.61 -1.82
N ILE A 29 11.53 19.89 -1.55
CA ILE A 29 11.52 18.72 -0.69
C ILE A 29 11.45 19.17 0.78
N LEU A 30 10.34 18.82 1.45
CA LEU A 30 10.10 19.15 2.86
C LEU A 30 10.58 18.02 3.79
N ILE A 31 10.40 16.76 3.38
CA ILE A 31 10.80 15.57 4.13
C ILE A 31 11.34 14.54 3.15
N GLN A 32 12.41 13.86 3.53
CA GLN A 32 12.91 12.67 2.86
C GLN A 32 13.55 11.72 3.90
N LYS A 33 13.03 10.49 3.97
CA LYS A 33 13.50 9.43 4.86
C LYS A 33 13.77 8.17 4.04
N SER A 34 14.73 7.36 4.49
CA SER A 34 14.91 6.01 3.96
C SER A 34 13.78 5.10 4.45
N GLN A 35 13.31 4.19 3.58
CA GLN A 35 12.35 3.17 3.96
C GLN A 35 12.98 2.18 4.95
N ILE A 36 12.29 1.89 6.06
CA ILE A 36 12.59 0.72 6.88
C ILE A 36 12.09 -0.51 6.13
N THR A 37 13.00 -1.42 5.78
CA THR A 37 12.71 -2.67 5.06
C THR A 37 12.90 -3.91 5.93
N ASP A 38 13.57 -3.77 7.07
CA ASP A 38 13.75 -4.84 8.05
C ASP A 38 12.40 -5.27 8.65
N LEU A 39 12.03 -6.53 8.46
CA LEU A 39 10.71 -7.04 8.83
C LEU A 39 10.52 -7.10 10.35
N SER A 40 11.59 -7.31 11.12
CA SER A 40 11.54 -7.31 12.59
C SER A 40 11.19 -5.93 13.12
N ASN A 41 11.85 -4.89 12.60
CA ASN A 41 11.56 -3.51 12.95
C ASN A 41 10.15 -3.08 12.53
N LEU A 42 9.71 -3.48 11.33
CA LEU A 42 8.36 -3.20 10.84
C LEU A 42 7.29 -3.89 11.68
N TRP A 43 7.52 -5.15 12.07
CA TRP A 43 6.63 -5.88 12.95
C TRP A 43 6.55 -5.26 14.35
N GLU A 44 7.68 -4.83 14.91
CA GLU A 44 7.71 -4.15 16.21
C GLU A 44 6.89 -2.85 16.17
N ARG A 45 7.07 -2.02 15.14
CA ARG A 45 6.26 -0.81 14.94
C ARG A 45 4.77 -1.14 14.87
N ALA A 46 4.41 -2.11 14.03
CA ALA A 46 3.02 -2.53 13.85
C ALA A 46 2.40 -3.07 15.15
N SER A 47 3.18 -3.82 15.93
CA SER A 47 2.78 -4.40 17.23
C SER A 47 2.55 -3.34 18.31
N LYS A 48 3.23 -2.20 18.20
CA LYS A 48 3.09 -1.06 19.10
C LYS A 48 2.08 -0.02 18.58
N GLY A 49 1.43 -0.27 17.44
CA GLY A 49 0.52 0.68 16.80
C GLY A 49 1.21 1.97 16.32
N ILE A 50 2.50 1.91 15.97
CA ILE A 50 3.27 3.07 15.51
C ILE A 50 3.12 3.20 13.99
N SER A 51 2.47 4.27 13.53
CA SER A 51 2.25 4.62 12.13
C SER A 51 2.40 6.12 11.91
N ASP A 52 2.93 6.50 10.75
CA ASP A 52 3.02 7.89 10.31
C ASP A 52 1.71 8.38 9.66
N ASP A 53 0.78 7.46 9.34
CA ASP A 53 -0.59 7.72 8.86
C ASP A 53 -1.54 6.53 9.16
N ASP A 54 -2.70 6.80 9.78
CA ASP A 54 -3.67 5.81 10.30
C ASP A 54 -4.99 5.72 9.49
N SER A 55 -5.02 6.46 8.40
CA SER A 55 -6.15 6.59 7.48
C SER A 55 -6.44 5.32 6.67
N ILE A 56 -5.43 4.55 6.31
CA ILE A 56 -5.64 3.28 5.60
C ILE A 56 -6.22 2.23 6.55
N LYS A 57 -7.34 1.62 6.18
CA LYS A 57 -8.00 0.59 6.98
C LYS A 57 -7.77 -0.76 6.34
N VAL A 58 -7.27 -1.72 7.13
CA VAL A 58 -7.00 -3.07 6.62
C VAL A 58 -8.11 -4.03 7.04
N ARG A 59 -8.59 -4.81 6.07
CA ARG A 59 -9.61 -5.84 6.23
C ARG A 59 -9.05 -7.16 5.74
N ASN A 60 -9.29 -8.23 6.47
CA ASN A 60 -9.01 -9.58 5.96
C ASN A 60 -10.17 -10.49 6.31
N GLU A 61 -10.41 -11.42 5.42
CA GLU A 61 -11.46 -12.41 5.53
C GLU A 61 -10.92 -13.78 5.14
N LEU A 62 -11.37 -14.79 5.86
CA LEU A 62 -11.23 -16.19 5.47
C LEU A 62 -12.60 -16.68 5.02
N ASP A 63 -12.65 -17.31 3.86
CA ASP A 63 -13.88 -17.87 3.30
C ASP A 63 -13.67 -19.35 2.97
N GLY A 64 -14.66 -20.20 3.23
CA GLY A 64 -14.63 -21.63 2.94
C GLY A 64 -14.84 -22.54 4.15
N ALA A 65 -14.63 -23.84 3.94
CA ALA A 65 -14.85 -24.85 4.98
C ALA A 65 -13.77 -24.78 6.06
N ASN A 66 -14.16 -24.92 7.34
CA ASN A 66 -13.29 -24.93 8.52
C ASN A 66 -12.64 -23.57 8.88
N VAL A 67 -13.13 -22.45 8.36
CA VAL A 67 -12.60 -21.10 8.70
C VAL A 67 -12.78 -20.75 10.18
N ASP A 68 -13.80 -21.31 10.83
CA ASP A 68 -14.08 -21.21 12.27
C ASP A 68 -12.97 -21.79 13.15
N LYS A 69 -12.08 -22.61 12.59
CA LYS A 69 -10.95 -23.20 13.29
C LYS A 69 -9.69 -22.33 13.25
N PHE A 70 -9.70 -21.22 12.52
CA PHE A 70 -8.53 -20.36 12.38
C PHE A 70 -8.74 -19.01 13.05
N ILE A 71 -7.69 -18.48 13.66
CA ILE A 71 -7.57 -17.10 14.11
C ILE A 71 -6.71 -16.33 13.10
N VAL A 72 -7.11 -15.09 12.84
CA VAL A 72 -6.38 -14.15 11.97
C VAL A 72 -5.90 -12.97 12.83
N ASP A 73 -4.60 -12.93 13.13
CA ASP A 73 -3.94 -11.76 13.73
C ASP A 73 -3.47 -10.81 12.62
N LYS A 74 -3.62 -9.51 12.88
CA LYS A 74 -3.51 -8.44 11.87
C LYS A 74 -2.76 -7.27 12.48
N ARG A 75 -1.68 -6.83 11.82
CA ARG A 75 -0.90 -5.68 12.27
C ARG A 75 -0.43 -4.87 11.07
N SER A 76 -0.52 -3.54 11.15
CA SER A 76 -0.03 -2.62 10.11
C SER A 76 0.86 -1.55 10.70
N THR A 77 1.80 -1.05 9.89
CA THR A 77 2.53 0.19 10.15
C THR A 77 2.63 0.98 8.86
N THR A 78 2.49 2.30 8.94
CA THR A 78 2.72 3.22 7.81
C THR A 78 3.96 4.07 8.06
N GLN A 79 4.72 4.32 6.98
CA GLN A 79 5.91 5.17 6.97
C GLN A 79 5.71 6.32 5.98
N LEU A 80 5.98 7.56 6.40
CA LEU A 80 6.10 8.72 5.50
C LEU A 80 7.53 8.77 4.98
N LEU A 81 7.71 8.51 3.68
CA LEU A 81 9.04 8.50 3.04
C LEU A 81 9.42 9.87 2.50
N LYS A 82 8.51 10.55 1.82
CA LYS A 82 8.79 11.81 1.13
C LYS A 82 7.64 12.77 1.28
N LYS A 83 7.93 14.07 1.39
CA LYS A 83 6.94 15.15 1.34
C LYS A 83 7.49 16.27 0.46
N VAL A 84 6.77 16.63 -0.59
CA VAL A 84 7.20 17.59 -1.61
C VAL A 84 6.13 18.66 -1.77
N LYS A 85 6.53 19.92 -1.71
CA LYS A 85 5.68 21.05 -2.11
C LYS A 85 5.90 21.33 -3.59
N LYS A 86 4.87 21.09 -4.38
CA LYS A 86 4.80 21.33 -5.82
C LYS A 86 4.66 22.82 -6.11
N ASN A 87 4.87 23.20 -7.36
CA ASN A 87 4.82 24.59 -7.83
C ASN A 87 3.44 25.24 -7.73
N ASP A 88 2.39 24.44 -7.85
CA ASP A 88 1.00 24.85 -7.65
C ASP A 88 0.64 25.01 -6.16
N GLY A 89 1.58 24.74 -5.25
CA GLY A 89 1.40 24.81 -3.80
C GLY A 89 0.89 23.51 -3.18
N ILE A 90 0.54 22.50 -3.97
CA ILE A 90 0.10 21.19 -3.48
C ILE A 90 1.24 20.53 -2.71
N ILE A 91 0.91 19.92 -1.57
CA ILE A 91 1.86 19.13 -0.80
C ILE A 91 1.56 17.65 -1.00
N GLU A 92 2.40 17.00 -1.79
CA GLU A 92 2.34 15.58 -2.09
C GLU A 92 3.21 14.81 -1.09
N SER A 93 2.69 13.70 -0.57
CA SER A 93 3.34 12.84 0.39
C SER A 93 3.41 11.41 -0.14
N GLU A 94 4.57 10.78 -0.02
CA GLU A 94 4.81 9.38 -0.39
C GLU A 94 4.79 8.51 0.86
N TYR A 95 3.92 7.51 0.86
CA TYR A 95 3.71 6.61 1.97
C TYR A 95 3.97 5.15 1.58
N VAL A 96 4.42 4.40 2.59
CA VAL A 96 4.53 2.95 2.52
C VAL A 96 3.84 2.33 3.71
N THR A 97 2.79 1.55 3.46
CA THR A 97 2.13 0.76 4.50
C THR A 97 2.56 -0.69 4.37
N THR A 98 3.17 -1.23 5.43
CA THR A 98 3.41 -2.67 5.54
C THR A 98 2.37 -3.28 6.45
N TYR A 99 1.79 -4.37 5.98
CA TYR A 99 0.77 -5.12 6.65
C TYR A 99 1.18 -6.57 6.83
N PHE A 100 0.89 -7.09 8.02
CA PHE A 100 1.17 -8.45 8.42
C PHE A 100 -0.13 -9.15 8.79
N THR A 101 -0.34 -10.29 8.17
CA THR A 101 -1.40 -11.22 8.56
C THR A 101 -0.80 -12.51 9.04
N THR A 102 -1.16 -12.97 10.23
CA THR A 102 -0.83 -14.32 10.71
C THR A 102 -2.11 -15.14 10.86
N ILE A 103 -2.19 -16.26 10.17
CA ILE A 103 -3.27 -17.24 10.25
C ILE A 103 -2.76 -18.43 11.07
N TYR A 104 -3.47 -18.80 12.12
CA TYR A 104 -3.10 -19.93 12.97
C TYR A 104 -4.34 -20.60 13.57
N GLU A 105 -4.25 -21.88 13.92
CA GLU A 105 -5.31 -22.55 14.67
C GLU A 105 -5.13 -22.25 16.17
N PRO A 106 -6.19 -21.88 16.92
CA PRO A 106 -6.08 -21.75 18.36
C PRO A 106 -5.67 -23.10 18.95
N LYS A 107 -4.80 -23.08 19.97
CA LYS A 107 -4.47 -24.28 20.73
C LYS A 107 -5.78 -24.90 21.22
N LYS A 108 -6.11 -26.13 20.79
CA LYS A 108 -7.08 -26.94 21.54
C LYS A 108 -6.48 -27.11 22.93
N ALA A 109 -7.19 -26.67 23.97
CA ALA A 109 -6.78 -26.92 25.34
C ALA A 109 -6.45 -28.42 25.44
N ALA A 110 -5.18 -28.73 25.67
CA ALA A 110 -4.69 -30.10 25.68
C ALA A 110 -5.36 -30.82 26.86
N SER A 111 -6.43 -31.56 26.59
CA SER A 111 -6.86 -32.61 27.49
C SER A 111 -5.73 -33.64 27.52
N SER A 112 -5.11 -33.77 28.69
CA SER A 112 -4.12 -34.78 29.10
C SER A 112 -2.73 -34.73 28.42
N LEU A 113 -1.78 -34.18 29.20
CA LEU A 113 -0.52 -34.82 29.56
C LEU A 113 0.32 -35.44 28.43
N SER A 114 1.15 -34.62 27.80
CA SER A 114 2.56 -35.00 27.62
C SER A 114 3.40 -33.72 27.55
N ASN A 115 4.52 -33.73 28.28
CA ASN A 115 5.46 -32.64 28.48
C ASN A 115 6.24 -32.29 27.19
N ILE A 116 5.52 -31.91 26.14
CA ILE A 116 6.14 -31.18 25.04
C ILE A 116 6.03 -29.72 25.42
N LEU A 117 7.16 -29.10 25.71
CA LEU A 117 7.33 -27.67 25.91
C LEU A 117 6.94 -26.94 24.61
N PHE A 118 5.65 -26.85 24.31
CA PHE A 118 5.12 -25.96 23.29
C PHE A 118 5.14 -24.55 23.87
N ARG A 119 6.30 -23.90 23.76
CA ARG A 119 6.44 -22.47 24.06
C ARG A 119 5.29 -21.74 23.37
N ILE A 120 4.47 -21.07 24.17
CA ILE A 120 3.64 -19.98 23.70
C ILE A 120 4.65 -19.03 23.04
N ALA A 121 4.51 -18.78 21.74
CA ALA A 121 5.15 -17.63 21.13
C ALA A 121 4.57 -16.42 21.87
N ASP A 122 5.26 -15.97 22.91
CA ASP A 122 5.00 -14.68 23.50
C ASP A 122 5.32 -13.71 22.36
N SER A 123 4.30 -13.06 21.84
CA SER A 123 4.23 -12.40 20.52
C SER A 123 5.19 -11.20 20.27
N ARG A 124 6.38 -11.21 20.88
CA ARG A 124 7.30 -10.09 20.97
C ARG A 124 8.36 -10.07 19.88
N ASN A 125 8.67 -11.22 19.28
CA ASN A 125 9.74 -11.31 18.28
C ASN A 125 9.22 -11.81 16.93
N TRP A 126 9.65 -11.16 15.85
CA TRP A 126 9.36 -11.54 14.46
C TRP A 126 9.65 -13.02 14.15
N ASP A 127 10.68 -13.57 14.80
CA ASP A 127 11.19 -14.93 14.61
C ASP A 127 10.57 -15.99 15.53
N GLU A 128 9.78 -15.61 16.55
CA GLU A 128 9.09 -16.56 17.41
C GLU A 128 7.83 -17.08 16.72
N ARG A 129 8.01 -17.90 15.69
CA ARG A 129 6.91 -18.66 15.07
C ARG A 129 6.61 -19.88 15.90
N ASP A 130 5.33 -20.12 16.15
CA ASP A 130 4.88 -21.48 16.45
C ASP A 130 5.07 -22.31 15.18
N SER A 131 6.05 -23.20 15.22
CA SER A 131 6.43 -24.09 14.12
C SER A 131 5.34 -25.09 13.74
N SER A 132 4.26 -25.19 14.52
CA SER A 132 3.26 -26.21 14.31
C SER A 132 2.24 -25.87 13.22
N MET A 133 1.79 -24.61 13.05
CA MET A 133 0.54 -24.34 12.30
C MET A 133 0.33 -22.94 11.69
N SER A 134 1.33 -22.05 11.67
CA SER A 134 1.11 -20.65 11.27
C SER A 134 1.51 -20.33 9.81
N ALA A 135 0.62 -19.66 9.09
CA ALA A 135 0.92 -19.01 7.80
C ALA A 135 0.97 -17.51 8.01
N ARG A 136 2.06 -16.86 7.58
CA ARG A 136 2.19 -15.41 7.63
C ARG A 136 2.20 -14.84 6.22
N GLN A 137 1.39 -13.82 6.00
CA GLN A 137 1.40 -13.01 4.80
C GLN A 137 1.94 -11.63 5.18
N ILE A 138 2.74 -11.08 4.28
CA ILE A 138 3.31 -9.75 4.38
C ILE A 138 2.95 -9.04 3.08
N ALA A 139 2.24 -7.92 3.16
CA ALA A 139 2.05 -7.04 2.02
C ALA A 139 2.59 -5.65 2.32
N THR A 140 3.18 -5.03 1.31
CA THR A 140 3.67 -3.66 1.37
C THR A 140 3.05 -2.86 0.24
N TYR A 141 2.35 -1.80 0.59
CA TYR A 141 1.62 -0.94 -0.34
C TYR A 141 2.31 0.41 -0.43
N TYR A 142 2.54 0.88 -1.65
CA TYR A 142 3.16 2.16 -1.95
C TYR A 142 2.13 3.06 -2.60
N TYR A 143 1.99 4.28 -2.11
CA TYR A 143 1.06 5.26 -2.66
C TYR A 143 1.52 6.70 -2.44
N LEU A 144 1.04 7.58 -3.30
CA LEU A 144 1.10 9.01 -3.11
C LEU A 144 -0.24 9.51 -2.58
N LYS A 145 -0.18 10.55 -1.74
CA LYS A 145 -1.32 11.22 -1.14
C LYS A 145 -1.10 12.72 -1.19
N TYR A 146 -2.13 13.47 -1.54
CA TYR A 146 -2.19 14.90 -1.24
C TYR A 146 -3.61 15.29 -0.80
N SER A 147 -3.71 16.47 -0.22
CA SER A 147 -4.99 17.07 0.16
C SER A 147 -5.18 18.41 -0.55
N ASP A 148 -6.39 18.65 -1.03
CA ASP A 148 -6.82 19.92 -1.61
C ASP A 148 -8.17 20.31 -0.98
N GLY A 149 -8.14 21.29 -0.07
CA GLY A 149 -9.26 21.57 0.83
C GLY A 149 -9.63 20.36 1.68
N ASN A 150 -10.88 19.91 1.57
CA ASN A 150 -11.41 18.73 2.26
C ASN A 150 -11.28 17.43 1.45
N LEU A 151 -10.65 17.49 0.27
CA LEU A 151 -10.52 16.34 -0.62
C LEU A 151 -9.17 15.66 -0.42
N THR A 152 -9.20 14.34 -0.27
CA THR A 152 -8.02 13.49 -0.21
C THR A 152 -7.88 12.71 -1.50
N TRP A 153 -6.72 12.89 -2.13
CA TRP A 153 -6.38 12.30 -3.41
C TRP A 153 -5.31 11.25 -3.21
N ILE A 154 -5.59 10.02 -3.67
CA ILE A 154 -4.71 8.87 -3.52
C ILE A 154 -4.29 8.35 -4.89
N LYS A 155 -3.00 8.02 -5.03
CA LYS A 155 -2.46 7.36 -6.21
C LYS A 155 -1.69 6.12 -5.78
N PRO A 156 -2.24 4.91 -5.96
CA PRO A 156 -1.49 3.69 -5.74
C PRO A 156 -0.32 3.59 -6.73
N GLN A 157 0.81 3.05 -6.29
CA GLN A 157 2.06 2.98 -7.07
C GLN A 157 2.54 1.55 -7.25
N LYS A 158 2.57 0.79 -6.17
CA LYS A 158 3.14 -0.54 -6.16
C LYS A 158 2.55 -1.34 -5.01
N ILE A 159 2.33 -2.63 -5.24
CA ILE A 159 2.07 -3.61 -4.19
C ILE A 159 3.17 -4.67 -4.24
N GLU A 160 3.69 -4.99 -3.07
CA GLU A 160 4.58 -6.11 -2.85
C GLU A 160 3.90 -7.09 -1.89
N CYS A 161 4.04 -8.39 -2.14
CA CYS A 161 3.50 -9.41 -1.26
C CYS A 161 4.45 -10.60 -1.16
N LYS A 162 4.56 -11.16 0.04
CA LYS A 162 5.27 -12.41 0.29
C LYS A 162 4.46 -13.26 1.26
N TRP A 163 4.39 -14.55 0.95
CA TRP A 163 3.94 -15.56 1.91
C TRP A 163 5.15 -16.20 2.56
N ASP A 164 5.10 -16.26 3.88
CA ASP A 164 6.08 -16.90 4.71
C ASP A 164 5.37 -17.92 5.61
N THR A 165 5.54 -19.21 5.31
CA THR A 165 4.80 -20.29 5.97
C THR A 165 5.76 -21.20 6.70
N SER A 166 5.43 -21.60 7.93
CA SER A 166 6.25 -22.53 8.72
C SER A 166 5.99 -24.01 8.41
N ASN A 167 5.59 -24.33 7.17
CA ASN A 167 5.04 -25.61 6.66
C ASN A 167 3.51 -25.76 6.78
N LEU A 168 2.94 -26.54 5.85
CA LEU A 168 1.55 -27.04 5.77
C LEU A 168 0.48 -26.18 5.05
N VAL A 169 0.80 -25.01 4.50
CA VAL A 169 -0.15 -24.26 3.65
C VAL A 169 0.43 -24.06 2.26
N ALA A 170 -0.16 -24.72 1.26
CA ALA A 170 0.09 -24.38 -0.14
C ALA A 170 -0.82 -23.21 -0.54
N VAL A 171 -0.26 -22.24 -1.26
CA VAL A 171 -0.98 -21.03 -1.69
C VAL A 171 -1.05 -21.01 -3.22
N SER A 172 -2.24 -20.85 -3.78
CA SER A 172 -2.47 -20.84 -5.23
C SER A 172 -3.59 -19.89 -5.64
N ASN A 173 -3.78 -19.72 -6.95
CA ASN A 173 -4.83 -18.88 -7.55
C ASN A 173 -4.85 -17.47 -6.96
N GLY A 174 -3.71 -16.81 -7.08
CA GLY A 174 -3.46 -15.48 -6.56
C GLY A 174 -4.07 -14.37 -7.40
N LYS A 175 -4.72 -13.40 -6.76
CA LYS A 175 -4.99 -12.08 -7.32
C LYS A 175 -4.30 -11.03 -6.46
N TYR A 176 -3.50 -10.18 -7.09
CA TYR A 176 -2.68 -9.19 -6.41
C TYR A 176 -2.66 -7.89 -7.21
N GLY A 177 -3.12 -6.80 -6.61
CA GLY A 177 -3.12 -5.51 -7.29
C GLY A 177 -3.82 -4.44 -6.47
N ALA A 178 -4.31 -3.43 -7.17
CA ALA A 178 -5.23 -2.46 -6.60
C ALA A 178 -6.51 -2.40 -7.42
N GLU A 179 -7.61 -2.04 -6.77
CA GLU A 179 -8.79 -1.49 -7.42
C GLU A 179 -9.04 -0.08 -6.91
N TRP A 180 -9.73 0.70 -7.72
CA TRP A 180 -10.13 2.04 -7.34
C TRP A 180 -11.43 2.41 -8.01
N ARG A 181 -12.14 3.31 -7.33
CA ARG A 181 -13.33 3.97 -7.83
C ARG A 181 -13.34 5.38 -7.27
N GLY A 182 -13.65 6.37 -8.07
CA GLY A 182 -13.72 7.75 -7.57
C GLY A 182 -13.64 8.77 -8.67
N GLU A 183 -13.68 10.03 -8.29
CA GLU A 183 -13.39 11.14 -9.19
C GLU A 183 -11.89 11.19 -9.47
N SER A 184 -11.51 11.40 -10.74
CA SER A 184 -10.11 11.56 -11.13
C SER A 184 -9.77 13.01 -11.48
N ASN A 185 -8.51 13.40 -11.24
CA ASN A 185 -8.01 14.76 -11.51
C ASN A 185 -7.26 14.91 -12.85
N PHE A 186 -7.34 13.92 -13.75
CA PHE A 186 -6.68 13.99 -15.06
C PHE A 186 -7.60 14.52 -16.17
N SER A 187 -7.04 14.90 -17.32
CA SER A 187 -7.78 15.44 -18.47
C SER A 187 -8.94 14.52 -18.89
N GLY A 188 -10.16 15.07 -18.93
CA GLY A 188 -11.41 14.29 -19.06
C GLY A 188 -12.06 13.90 -17.71
N ALA A 189 -11.75 14.65 -16.65
CA ALA A 189 -12.16 14.43 -15.26
C ALA A 189 -13.63 14.00 -15.11
N GLY A 190 -13.83 12.95 -14.32
CA GLY A 190 -15.11 12.32 -14.05
C GLY A 190 -14.95 11.10 -13.15
N TRP A 191 -16.05 10.40 -12.90
CA TRP A 191 -16.01 9.15 -12.15
C TRP A 191 -15.36 8.04 -12.96
N VAL A 192 -14.34 7.40 -12.39
CA VAL A 192 -13.64 6.27 -12.97
C VAL A 192 -13.68 5.08 -12.02
N SER A 193 -13.63 3.87 -12.58
CA SER A 193 -13.45 2.63 -11.83
C SER A 193 -12.60 1.66 -12.63
N SER A 194 -11.58 1.07 -12.01
CA SER A 194 -10.74 0.06 -12.66
C SER A 194 -9.97 -0.76 -11.61
N SER A 195 -9.27 -1.78 -12.08
CA SER A 195 -8.42 -2.65 -11.27
C SER A 195 -7.18 -3.06 -12.04
N ASP A 196 -6.08 -3.26 -11.32
CA ASP A 196 -4.79 -3.71 -11.86
C ASP A 196 -4.39 -5.08 -11.30
N TYR A 197 -5.31 -6.03 -11.36
CA TYR A 197 -5.07 -7.35 -10.80
C TYR A 197 -4.17 -8.18 -11.70
N ASN A 198 -2.98 -8.50 -11.20
CA ASN A 198 -2.18 -9.57 -11.76
C ASN A 198 -2.72 -10.90 -11.25
N ASN A 199 -3.05 -11.79 -12.19
CA ASN A 199 -3.25 -13.20 -11.89
C ASN A 199 -1.88 -13.79 -11.61
N VAL A 200 -1.61 -14.07 -10.35
CA VAL A 200 -0.40 -14.75 -9.94
C VAL A 200 -0.74 -16.25 -9.88
N PRO A 201 -0.07 -17.12 -10.67
CA PRO A 201 -0.22 -18.56 -10.55
C PRO A 201 0.22 -19.05 -9.16
N SER A 202 0.27 -20.37 -8.94
CA SER A 202 0.68 -20.95 -7.64
C SER A 202 1.85 -20.20 -7.00
N ILE A 203 1.64 -19.77 -5.75
CA ILE A 203 2.60 -18.94 -5.05
C ILE A 203 3.71 -19.83 -4.51
N THR A 204 4.92 -19.60 -5.01
CA THR A 204 6.12 -20.17 -4.42
C THR A 204 6.34 -19.49 -3.07
N LEU A 205 6.33 -20.30 -2.03
CA LEU A 205 6.56 -19.84 -0.66
C LEU A 205 7.91 -19.13 -0.56
N GLY A 206 7.94 -18.02 0.17
CA GLY A 206 9.15 -17.23 0.34
C GLY A 206 9.46 -16.26 -0.81
N THR A 207 8.82 -16.40 -1.98
CA THR A 207 9.04 -15.50 -3.12
C THR A 207 8.30 -14.18 -2.91
N LEU A 208 9.01 -13.08 -3.21
CA LEU A 208 8.42 -11.74 -3.26
C LEU A 208 7.72 -11.55 -4.61
N TYR A 209 6.45 -11.17 -4.55
CA TYR A 209 5.66 -10.75 -5.70
C TYR A 209 5.58 -9.24 -5.71
N THR A 210 5.77 -8.65 -6.88
CA THR A 210 5.69 -7.21 -7.09
C THR A 210 4.75 -6.93 -8.24
N ASN A 211 3.81 -6.01 -8.03
CA ASN A 211 3.00 -5.44 -9.09
C ASN A 211 3.11 -3.91 -9.03
N THR A 212 3.56 -3.32 -10.14
CA THR A 212 3.62 -1.87 -10.31
C THR A 212 2.35 -1.40 -10.99
N ILE A 213 1.66 -0.44 -10.38
CA ILE A 213 0.34 -0.02 -10.79
C ILE A 213 0.48 1.12 -11.79
N ASN A 214 0.20 0.83 -13.07
CA ASN A 214 0.40 1.76 -14.18
C ASN A 214 -0.90 2.13 -14.92
N THR A 215 -2.00 1.53 -14.49
CA THR A 215 -3.29 1.54 -15.17
C THR A 215 -4.17 2.74 -14.82
N ILE A 216 -3.78 3.57 -13.83
CA ILE A 216 -4.40 4.87 -13.63
C ILE A 216 -3.92 5.81 -14.74
N PRO A 217 -4.80 6.22 -15.68
CA PRO A 217 -4.39 7.01 -16.83
C PRO A 217 -3.70 8.31 -16.41
N ASN A 218 -2.68 8.70 -17.19
CA ASN A 218 -2.04 10.02 -17.12
C ASN A 218 -1.46 10.41 -15.76
N SER A 219 -0.97 9.45 -14.96
CA SER A 219 -0.41 9.74 -13.63
C SER A 219 -1.38 10.37 -12.62
N GLY A 220 -2.69 10.27 -12.86
CA GLY A 220 -3.70 10.92 -12.04
C GLY A 220 -3.87 10.31 -10.65
N TYR A 221 -4.70 10.99 -9.85
CA TYR A 221 -5.10 10.60 -8.51
C TYR A 221 -6.60 10.29 -8.47
N ILE A 222 -7.00 9.50 -7.47
CA ILE A 222 -8.39 9.16 -7.18
C ILE A 222 -8.82 9.87 -5.89
N ASN A 223 -9.87 10.67 -5.98
CA ASN A 223 -10.50 11.28 -4.82
C ASN A 223 -11.27 10.22 -4.03
N CYS A 224 -10.89 10.04 -2.77
CA CYS A 224 -11.51 9.07 -1.88
C CYS A 224 -12.41 9.71 -0.81
N SER A 225 -12.62 11.03 -0.89
CA SER A 225 -13.43 11.81 0.05
C SER A 225 -14.88 11.99 -0.39
N THR A 226 -15.22 11.58 -1.61
CA THR A 226 -16.59 11.60 -2.13
C THR A 226 -17.30 10.26 -1.87
N GLY A 227 -18.61 10.31 -1.64
CA GLY A 227 -19.39 9.11 -1.30
C GLY A 227 -19.24 7.98 -2.33
N GLY A 228 -18.65 6.86 -1.89
CA GLY A 228 -18.39 5.69 -2.73
C GLY A 228 -17.03 5.69 -3.46
N GLY A 229 -16.20 6.71 -3.24
CA GLY A 229 -14.81 6.77 -3.70
C GLY A 229 -13.88 5.97 -2.79
N TYR A 230 -12.97 5.19 -3.37
CA TYR A 230 -11.99 4.40 -2.64
C TYR A 230 -10.79 3.99 -3.51
N VAL A 231 -9.69 3.68 -2.83
CA VAL A 231 -8.54 2.94 -3.38
C VAL A 231 -8.30 1.74 -2.47
N ALA A 232 -8.31 0.53 -3.02
CA ALA A 232 -8.08 -0.70 -2.28
C ALA A 232 -6.89 -1.45 -2.87
N PHE A 233 -5.94 -1.85 -2.02
CA PHE A 233 -4.93 -2.82 -2.37
C PHE A 233 -5.45 -4.20 -2.00
N VAL A 234 -5.65 -5.04 -3.00
CA VAL A 234 -6.36 -6.31 -2.85
C VAL A 234 -5.41 -7.47 -3.06
N GLN A 235 -5.51 -8.42 -2.14
CA GLN A 235 -4.91 -9.72 -2.24
C GLN A 235 -5.99 -10.78 -2.03
N GLN A 236 -6.01 -11.76 -2.93
CA GLN A 236 -6.81 -12.97 -2.77
C GLN A 236 -5.99 -14.18 -3.15
N CYS A 237 -6.09 -15.26 -2.37
CA CYS A 237 -5.49 -16.54 -2.76
C CYS A 237 -6.23 -17.72 -2.15
N LYS A 238 -6.16 -18.87 -2.81
CA LYS A 238 -6.60 -20.15 -2.26
C LYS A 238 -5.47 -20.74 -1.42
N CYS A 239 -5.80 -21.10 -0.19
CA CYS A 239 -4.93 -21.80 0.74
C CYS A 239 -5.40 -23.25 0.86
N THR A 240 -4.48 -24.20 0.87
CA THR A 240 -4.76 -25.63 1.05
C THR A 240 -3.85 -26.26 2.09
N LYS A 241 -4.43 -27.12 2.94
CA LYS A 241 -3.73 -27.91 3.97
C LYS A 241 -4.38 -29.28 4.05
N GLY A 242 -3.66 -30.32 3.65
CA GLY A 242 -4.23 -31.66 3.52
C GLY A 242 -5.47 -31.66 2.61
N SER A 243 -6.61 -32.13 3.12
CA SER A 243 -7.90 -32.10 2.42
C SER A 243 -8.70 -30.79 2.60
N SER A 244 -8.24 -29.88 3.47
CA SER A 244 -8.93 -28.62 3.74
C SER A 244 -8.47 -27.52 2.78
N SER A 245 -9.41 -26.64 2.41
CA SER A 245 -9.11 -25.47 1.60
C SER A 245 -10.00 -24.29 1.97
N TRP A 246 -9.40 -23.11 1.98
CA TRP A 246 -10.08 -21.84 2.19
C TRP A 246 -9.52 -20.78 1.23
N THR A 247 -10.28 -19.70 1.05
CA THR A 247 -9.85 -18.51 0.35
C THR A 247 -9.46 -17.47 1.39
N PHE A 248 -8.24 -16.95 1.27
CA PHE A 248 -7.80 -15.78 2.01
C PHE A 248 -8.02 -14.55 1.16
N LYS A 249 -8.63 -13.52 1.74
CA LYS A 249 -8.76 -12.17 1.17
C LYS A 249 -8.18 -11.16 2.14
N SER A 250 -7.43 -10.19 1.63
CA SER A 250 -6.84 -9.10 2.39
C SER A 250 -6.88 -7.83 1.55
N ASP A 251 -7.53 -6.81 2.08
CA ASP A 251 -7.70 -5.52 1.44
C ASP A 251 -7.21 -4.41 2.36
N ALA A 252 -6.28 -3.57 1.90
CA ALA A 252 -5.99 -2.30 2.54
C ALA A 252 -6.74 -1.20 1.77
N VAL A 253 -7.74 -0.63 2.41
CA VAL A 253 -8.69 0.30 1.77
C VAL A 253 -8.48 1.69 2.32
N TRP A 254 -8.37 2.63 1.41
CA TRP A 254 -8.62 4.03 1.66
C TRP A 254 -10.03 4.38 1.24
N GLN A 255 -10.82 4.88 2.18
CA GLN A 255 -12.15 5.40 1.97
C GLN A 255 -12.44 6.36 3.12
N ASP A 256 -12.82 7.61 2.83
CA ASP A 256 -13.39 8.46 3.88
C ASP A 256 -14.86 8.03 4.08
N ILE A 257 -15.23 7.74 5.33
CA ILE A 257 -16.60 7.36 5.74
C ILE A 257 -17.37 8.61 6.15
#